data_AF-A0AAX4K9L3-F1
#
_entry.id   AF-A0AAX4K9L3-F1
#
_cell.length_a   1.000
_cell.length_b   1.000
_cell.length_c   1.000
_cell.angle_alpha   90.00
_cell.angle_beta   90.00
_cell.angle_gamma   90.00
#
_symmetry.space_group_name_H-M   'P 1'
#
loop_
_entity.id
_entity.type
_entity.pdbx_description
1 polymer ?
#
loop_
_entity_poly.entity_id
_entity_poly.type
_entity_poly.pdbx_seq_one_letter_code
_entity_poly.pdbx_strand_id
1 'polypeptide(L)'
;MTSAAALWCLSLLVGQVVSSPLNQQQRPFLPSISSTDQIADTTVQNNNEVILDLLRRYAPVFKLSELEAFFPSSIEYMFPHYNFTESPSGEIRPTNHSIITRSHLDELPSNGGGLYLSINESHNPQPFLDEESEYLFGPYGLNDTMPDDRRGRVEEEVYGFGVDQGNGVIDLWYWTFYPFNFGKPVGPFGILGNHVADWEHLRMRTINGTPISADYTTHTGGRFSAGTYRWQDIEKIDGRPVAYVAAGSHGVGKLFKLVDITDDEGPLWDTKDHVVPAIYWDNSQNRRKLFHHGDLSWLNYRGKWGNKGENDCWWHRIVGYCQVVDAPWGPNRNFGLPPECILAPLTTKFSTYRFKFASNVLDWAKNHNIELVKIEQICVRPKTNPDDPDDPDDPDDPDDPEDPDGLDAELYDDDMEGMVEIQNVKSIIGFRGTEKHTVTMDSCKGRRFAVRAYKLSLCLLNGRCISTSNERKICTYEQQKRGHSFGSAVDLNDIDDWRWDY
;
A
#
# COMPACT_ATOMS: atom_id res chain seq x y z
N MET A 1 29.76 25.09 0.07
CA MET A 1 28.73 24.05 -0.09
C MET A 1 27.82 24.49 -1.22
N THR A 2 28.18 24.18 -2.46
CA THR A 2 27.45 24.60 -3.67
C THR A 2 27.65 23.50 -4.72
N SER A 3 27.03 22.33 -4.55
CA SER A 3 27.12 21.25 -5.56
C SER A 3 26.19 20.05 -5.27
N ALA A 4 24.89 20.27 -5.08
CA ALA A 4 23.90 19.19 -5.19
C ALA A 4 22.55 19.74 -5.68
N ALA A 5 22.07 20.81 -5.05
CA ALA A 5 20.80 21.47 -5.41
C ALA A 5 20.75 22.05 -6.83
N ALA A 6 21.89 22.45 -7.42
CA ALA A 6 21.93 23.03 -8.75
C ALA A 6 21.72 22.00 -9.90
N LEU A 7 21.91 20.70 -9.64
CA LEU A 7 21.68 19.65 -10.62
C LEU A 7 20.20 19.27 -10.77
N TRP A 8 19.36 19.58 -9.78
CA TRP A 8 17.92 19.29 -9.79
C TRP A 8 17.14 20.04 -10.88
N CYS A 9 17.62 21.21 -11.32
CA CYS A 9 16.88 22.04 -12.28
C CYS A 9 17.05 21.65 -13.76
N LEU A 10 18.02 20.80 -14.13
CA LEU A 10 18.35 20.59 -15.55
C LEU A 10 17.75 19.33 -16.19
N SER A 11 17.26 18.35 -15.42
CA SER A 11 16.92 17.01 -15.96
C SER A 11 15.42 16.75 -16.22
N LEU A 12 14.50 17.63 -15.86
CA LEU A 12 13.06 17.29 -15.78
C LEU A 12 12.12 18.07 -16.70
N LEU A 13 12.58 18.46 -17.90
CA LEU A 13 11.78 19.24 -18.85
C LEU A 13 10.88 18.43 -19.81
N VAL A 14 10.76 17.11 -19.67
CA VAL A 14 9.89 16.32 -20.56
C VAL A 14 9.10 15.26 -19.79
N GLY A 15 7.86 15.60 -19.44
CA GLY A 15 6.88 14.66 -18.91
C GLY A 15 5.61 15.38 -18.50
N GLN A 16 4.55 15.31 -19.33
CA GLN A 16 3.22 15.73 -18.91
C GLN A 16 2.59 14.59 -18.11
N VAL A 17 2.30 14.82 -16.83
CA VAL A 17 1.50 13.91 -16.01
C VAL A 17 0.25 14.64 -15.57
N VAL A 18 -0.91 14.14 -16.01
CA VAL A 18 -2.22 14.53 -15.52
C VAL A 18 -2.54 13.59 -14.36
N SER A 19 -2.74 14.14 -13.16
CA SER A 19 -3.12 13.39 -11.96
C SER A 19 -4.64 13.34 -11.81
N SER A 20 -5.21 12.12 -11.75
CA SER A 20 -6.59 11.88 -11.30
C SER A 20 -6.66 11.84 -9.76
N PRO A 21 -7.70 12.39 -9.12
CA PRO A 21 -7.88 12.30 -7.68
C PRO A 21 -8.71 11.04 -7.33
N LEU A 22 -8.06 9.97 -6.88
CA LEU A 22 -8.76 8.83 -6.26
C LEU A 22 -8.77 9.00 -4.74
N ASN A 23 -9.92 9.47 -4.26
CA ASN A 23 -10.20 9.76 -2.86
C ASN A 23 -10.59 8.47 -2.11
N GLN A 24 -9.64 7.57 -1.85
CA GLN A 24 -9.77 6.59 -0.78
C GLN A 24 -9.13 7.15 0.50
N GLN A 25 -9.85 8.06 1.16
CA GLN A 25 -9.46 8.52 2.50
C GLN A 25 -9.53 7.35 3.48
N GLN A 26 -8.39 6.72 3.75
CA GLN A 26 -8.21 5.84 4.90
C GLN A 26 -8.33 6.68 6.18
N ARG A 27 -9.55 6.73 6.75
CA ARG A 27 -9.84 7.45 7.99
C ARG A 27 -9.40 6.63 9.22
N PRO A 28 -9.08 7.27 10.35
CA PRO A 28 -8.76 6.57 11.60
C PRO A 28 -9.94 5.75 12.12
N PHE A 29 -9.66 4.54 12.59
CA PHE A 29 -10.64 3.61 13.14
C PHE A 29 -11.34 4.16 14.41
N LEU A 30 -12.60 3.77 14.65
CA LEU A 30 -13.38 4.05 15.86
C LEU A 30 -13.66 2.72 16.58
N PRO A 31 -13.22 2.51 17.83
CA PRO A 31 -13.37 1.22 18.51
C PRO A 31 -14.80 0.96 19.00
N SER A 32 -15.18 -0.33 19.03
CA SER A 32 -16.32 -0.85 19.78
C SER A 32 -15.81 -1.70 20.96
N ILE A 33 -16.36 -1.47 22.16
CA ILE A 33 -15.95 -2.16 23.40
C ILE A 33 -16.88 -3.35 23.65
N SER A 34 -16.32 -4.53 23.88
CA SER A 34 -16.99 -5.61 24.62
C SER A 34 -15.97 -6.57 25.24
N SER A 35 -16.21 -6.97 26.48
CA SER A 35 -15.30 -7.76 27.33
C SER A 35 -15.88 -9.15 27.65
N THR A 36 -15.17 -10.23 27.29
CA THR A 36 -14.93 -11.46 28.09
C THR A 36 -14.20 -12.55 27.28
N ASP A 37 -13.11 -13.13 27.82
CA ASP A 37 -12.95 -14.57 28.16
C ASP A 37 -11.48 -15.02 28.31
N GLN A 38 -11.21 -15.79 29.38
CA GLN A 38 -9.88 -16.11 29.94
C GLN A 38 -9.32 -17.52 29.64
N ILE A 39 -9.58 -18.10 28.46
CA ILE A 39 -8.94 -19.38 28.05
C ILE A 39 -8.03 -19.21 26.81
N ALA A 40 -7.88 -17.98 26.31
CA ALA A 40 -7.10 -17.66 25.10
C ALA A 40 -5.61 -17.30 25.33
N ASP A 41 -5.14 -17.21 26.58
CA ASP A 41 -3.93 -16.46 26.90
C ASP A 41 -2.63 -17.12 26.38
N THR A 42 -2.46 -18.44 26.53
CA THR A 42 -1.20 -19.11 26.15
C THR A 42 -1.03 -19.29 24.64
N THR A 43 -2.12 -19.58 23.91
CA THR A 43 -2.11 -19.69 22.45
C THR A 43 -1.95 -18.33 21.78
N VAL A 44 -2.54 -17.27 22.35
CA VAL A 44 -2.35 -15.89 21.86
C VAL A 44 -0.93 -15.39 22.14
N GLN A 45 -0.37 -15.66 23.32
CA GLN A 45 1.02 -15.33 23.64
C GLN A 45 2.01 -16.01 22.68
N ASN A 46 1.83 -17.32 22.43
CA ASN A 46 2.67 -18.04 21.46
C ASN A 46 2.53 -17.48 20.03
N ASN A 47 1.33 -17.07 19.61
CA ASN A 47 1.13 -16.47 18.29
C ASN A 47 1.80 -15.09 18.18
N ASN A 48 1.71 -14.28 19.23
CA ASN A 48 2.36 -12.97 19.27
C ASN A 48 3.88 -13.09 19.18
N GLU A 49 4.49 -14.02 19.91
CA GLU A 49 5.94 -14.28 19.82
C GLU A 49 6.37 -14.67 18.41
N VAL A 50 5.60 -15.54 17.74
CA VAL A 50 5.84 -15.93 16.33
C VAL A 50 5.77 -14.70 15.42
N ILE A 51 4.76 -13.85 15.58
CA ILE A 51 4.61 -12.63 14.77
C ILE A 51 5.79 -11.67 14.99
N LEU A 52 6.20 -11.45 16.24
CA LEU A 52 7.33 -10.58 16.58
C LEU A 52 8.66 -11.14 16.05
N ASP A 53 8.85 -12.45 16.06
CA ASP A 53 10.01 -13.13 15.45
C ASP A 53 10.02 -12.96 13.93
N LEU A 54 8.87 -13.09 13.28
CA LEU A 54 8.74 -12.87 11.83
C LEU A 54 9.08 -11.44 11.41
N LEU A 55 8.62 -10.43 12.18
CA LEU A 55 8.96 -9.02 11.93
C LEU A 55 10.47 -8.77 11.97
N ARG A 56 11.20 -9.38 12.90
CA ARG A 56 12.65 -9.24 13.00
C ARG A 56 13.38 -10.03 11.91
N ARG A 57 12.93 -11.27 11.65
CA ARG A 57 13.54 -12.16 10.66
C ARG A 57 13.50 -11.58 9.25
N TYR A 58 12.39 -10.97 8.88
CA TYR A 58 12.13 -10.51 7.51
C TYR A 58 12.23 -8.99 7.35
N ALA A 59 12.87 -8.31 8.30
CA ALA A 59 13.14 -6.87 8.27
C ALA A 59 13.77 -6.44 6.92
N PRO A 60 13.13 -5.54 6.16
CA PRO A 60 13.54 -5.20 4.80
C PRO A 60 14.89 -4.48 4.75
N VAL A 61 15.52 -4.52 3.57
CA VAL A 61 16.60 -3.60 3.24
C VAL A 61 16.02 -2.54 2.29
N PHE A 62 16.07 -1.28 2.69
CA PHE A 62 15.70 -0.17 1.81
C PHE A 62 16.94 0.38 1.11
N LYS A 63 16.80 0.64 -0.19
CA LYS A 63 17.80 1.28 -1.03
C LYS A 63 17.27 2.65 -1.40
N LEU A 64 17.99 3.69 -1.00
CA LEU A 64 17.63 5.07 -1.30
C LEU A 64 18.34 5.52 -2.59
N SER A 65 17.74 6.47 -3.29
CA SER A 65 18.36 7.12 -4.46
C SER A 65 19.60 7.91 -4.06
N GLU A 66 20.59 8.00 -4.94
CA GLU A 66 21.76 8.88 -4.77
C GLU A 66 21.37 10.37 -4.72
N LEU A 67 20.20 10.69 -5.26
CA LEU A 67 19.65 12.04 -5.23
C LEU A 67 18.80 12.32 -3.98
N GLU A 68 18.61 11.36 -3.08
CA GLU A 68 17.85 11.61 -1.85
C GLU A 68 18.49 12.74 -1.04
N ALA A 69 17.64 13.68 -0.60
CA ALA A 69 18.03 14.80 0.25
C ALA A 69 17.22 14.82 1.55
N PHE A 70 16.02 14.23 1.56
CA PHE A 70 15.11 14.16 2.69
C PHE A 70 15.12 12.73 3.22
N PHE A 71 16.02 12.46 4.16
CA PHE A 71 16.27 11.13 4.68
C PHE A 71 15.24 10.72 5.74
N PRO A 72 15.04 9.39 5.95
CA PRO A 72 14.15 8.90 6.99
C PRO A 72 14.65 9.31 8.37
N SER A 73 13.78 9.23 9.37
CA SER A 73 14.11 9.48 10.78
C SER A 73 13.21 8.66 11.72
N SER A 74 13.58 8.56 12.99
CA SER A 74 12.64 8.18 14.04
C SER A 74 11.54 9.23 14.25
N ILE A 75 10.39 8.84 14.80
CA ILE A 75 9.34 9.79 15.20
C ILE A 75 9.81 10.73 16.32
N GLU A 76 10.69 10.28 17.21
CA GLU A 76 11.25 11.09 18.29
C GLU A 76 12.15 12.20 17.79
N TYR A 77 12.81 11.99 16.65
CA TYR A 77 13.58 13.04 16.01
C TYR A 77 12.70 14.26 15.71
N MET A 78 11.44 14.06 15.31
CA MET A 78 10.48 15.14 15.02
C MET A 78 9.77 15.73 16.24
N PHE A 79 9.66 15.00 17.36
CA PHE A 79 8.88 15.45 18.52
C PHE A 79 9.27 16.83 19.11
N PRO A 80 10.56 17.21 19.20
CA PRO A 80 10.95 18.54 19.65
C PRO A 80 10.50 19.68 18.73
N HIS A 81 10.22 19.38 17.45
CA HIS A 81 9.90 20.37 16.44
C HIS A 81 8.41 20.68 16.34
N TYR A 82 7.53 19.80 16.81
CA TYR A 82 6.09 20.10 16.84
C TYR A 82 5.75 21.16 17.89
N ASN A 83 5.54 22.40 17.46
CA ASN A 83 5.31 23.55 18.35
C ASN A 83 3.83 23.77 18.70
N PHE A 84 2.89 23.30 17.87
CA PHE A 84 1.46 23.48 18.11
C PHE A 84 0.60 22.38 17.48
N THR A 85 -0.62 22.23 17.99
CA THR A 85 -1.69 21.47 17.32
C THR A 85 -2.65 22.42 16.63
N GLU A 86 -3.01 22.14 15.39
CA GLU A 86 -4.07 22.86 14.68
C GLU A 86 -5.31 21.97 14.53
N SER A 87 -6.50 22.52 14.74
CA SER A 87 -7.77 21.83 14.44
C SER A 87 -8.21 22.05 12.99
N PRO A 88 -9.18 21.28 12.45
CA PRO A 88 -9.67 21.49 11.09
C PRO A 88 -10.31 22.87 10.88
N SER A 89 -10.81 23.49 11.96
CA SER A 89 -11.35 24.85 11.94
C SER A 89 -10.29 25.95 12.06
N GLY A 90 -9.01 25.60 12.18
CA GLY A 90 -7.89 26.54 12.31
C GLY A 90 -7.62 27.01 13.73
N GLU A 91 -8.14 26.31 14.76
CA GLU A 91 -7.80 26.64 16.15
C GLU A 91 -6.39 26.13 16.46
N ILE A 92 -5.49 27.04 16.85
CA ILE A 92 -4.11 26.73 17.21
C ILE A 92 -3.96 26.63 18.73
N ARG A 93 -3.31 25.57 19.20
CA ARG A 93 -2.93 25.38 20.60
C ARG A 93 -1.46 25.01 20.72
N PRO A 94 -0.63 25.73 21.48
CA PRO A 94 0.75 25.34 21.72
C PRO A 94 0.85 23.91 22.27
N THR A 95 1.81 23.14 21.77
CA THR A 95 2.07 21.79 22.27
C THR A 95 2.75 21.86 23.64
N ASN A 96 2.42 20.90 24.49
CA ASN A 96 3.19 20.63 25.69
C ASN A 96 4.14 19.46 25.38
N HIS A 97 5.44 19.73 25.27
CA HIS A 97 6.43 18.71 24.91
C HIS A 97 6.54 17.55 25.93
N SER A 98 5.97 17.67 27.15
CA SER A 98 5.82 16.51 28.03
C SER A 98 4.82 15.47 27.53
N ILE A 99 3.88 15.87 26.66
CA ILE A 99 2.87 15.02 26.02
C ILE A 99 3.36 14.51 24.66
N ILE A 100 4.15 15.30 23.93
CA ILE A 100 4.68 14.92 22.61
C ILE A 100 5.87 13.95 22.78
N THR A 101 5.54 12.73 23.19
CA THR A 101 6.47 11.63 23.44
C THR A 101 5.81 10.31 23.07
N ARG A 102 6.60 9.25 22.85
CA ARG A 102 6.10 7.91 22.54
C ARG A 102 5.04 7.40 23.51
N SER A 103 5.20 7.73 24.80
CA SER A 103 4.36 7.20 25.87
C SER A 103 3.10 8.01 26.17
N HIS A 104 3.02 9.25 25.71
CA HIS A 104 1.94 10.17 26.09
C HIS A 104 1.25 10.86 24.90
N LEU A 105 1.66 10.60 23.65
CA LEU A 105 1.08 11.28 22.48
C LEU A 105 -0.44 11.06 22.34
N ASP A 106 -0.94 9.93 22.83
CA ASP A 106 -2.36 9.59 22.85
C ASP A 106 -3.17 10.27 23.97
N GLU A 107 -2.51 10.98 24.89
CA GLU A 107 -3.17 11.81 25.90
C GLU A 107 -3.69 13.14 25.32
N LEU A 108 -3.33 13.47 24.08
CA LEU A 108 -3.93 14.58 23.34
C LEU A 108 -5.47 14.39 23.26
N PRO A 109 -6.27 15.47 23.26
CA PRO A 109 -7.72 15.38 23.19
C PRO A 109 -8.20 14.45 22.06
N SER A 110 -9.07 13.51 22.40
CA SER A 110 -9.56 12.47 21.47
C SER A 110 -8.45 11.65 20.79
N ASN A 111 -7.35 11.42 21.51
CA ASN A 111 -6.12 10.78 21.04
C ASN A 111 -5.54 11.51 19.82
N GLY A 112 -5.72 12.84 19.74
CA GLY A 112 -5.32 13.66 18.60
C GLY A 112 -6.25 13.60 17.39
N GLY A 113 -7.41 12.95 17.49
CA GLY A 113 -8.35 12.81 16.38
C GLY A 113 -8.72 14.17 15.75
N GLY A 114 -8.37 14.35 14.48
CA GLY A 114 -8.64 15.57 13.71
C GLY A 114 -7.63 16.71 13.92
N LEU A 115 -6.62 16.54 14.78
CA LEU A 115 -5.57 17.53 14.99
C LEU A 115 -4.41 17.33 14.00
N TYR A 116 -3.73 18.42 13.68
CA TYR A 116 -2.46 18.49 12.93
C TYR A 116 -1.31 18.78 13.91
N LEU A 117 -0.34 17.86 14.06
CA LEU A 117 0.89 18.12 14.81
C LEU A 117 1.79 19.00 13.96
N SER A 118 1.84 20.29 14.25
CA SER A 118 2.36 21.29 13.33
C SER A 118 3.66 21.92 13.83
N ILE A 119 4.49 22.31 12.87
CA ILE A 119 5.73 23.10 13.08
C ILE A 119 5.47 24.57 12.72
N ASN A 120 6.23 25.49 13.33
CA ASN A 120 6.13 26.93 13.05
C ASN A 120 6.93 27.33 11.81
N GLU A 121 7.99 26.58 11.54
CA GLU A 121 9.00 26.89 10.55
C GLU A 121 8.46 26.71 9.13
N SER A 122 9.10 27.38 8.17
CA SER A 122 8.72 27.31 6.77
C SER A 122 8.93 25.89 6.23
N HIS A 123 7.90 25.33 5.60
CA HIS A 123 7.87 23.94 5.14
C HIS A 123 7.38 23.83 3.70
N ASN A 124 7.54 24.90 2.92
CA ASN A 124 7.31 24.90 1.49
C ASN A 124 8.62 25.27 0.76
N PRO A 125 9.59 24.34 0.67
CA PRO A 125 10.88 24.63 0.07
C PRO A 125 10.73 25.00 -1.41
N GLN A 126 11.27 26.16 -1.80
CA GLN A 126 11.45 26.57 -3.20
C GLN A 126 12.72 27.44 -3.35
N PRO A 127 13.92 26.92 -3.66
CA PRO A 127 14.40 25.54 -3.79
C PRO A 127 15.21 25.05 -2.57
N PHE A 128 15.16 25.77 -1.45
CA PHE A 128 15.86 25.46 -0.21
C PHE A 128 14.90 25.54 0.97
N LEU A 129 15.22 24.83 2.04
CA LEU A 129 14.63 25.06 3.36
C LEU A 129 15.34 26.23 4.06
N ASP A 130 14.62 26.92 4.92
CA ASP A 130 15.22 27.89 5.83
C ASP A 130 16.12 27.15 6.83
N GLU A 131 17.15 27.83 7.37
CA GLU A 131 18.10 27.26 8.34
C GLU A 131 17.39 26.64 9.56
N GLU A 132 16.30 27.26 10.00
CA GLU A 132 15.47 26.79 11.12
C GLU A 132 14.72 25.48 10.79
N SER A 133 14.52 25.18 9.51
CA SER A 133 13.81 23.99 9.00
C SER A 133 14.75 22.87 8.54
N GLU A 134 16.07 23.01 8.66
CA GLU A 134 17.04 22.01 8.16
C GLU A 134 16.85 20.61 8.74
N TYR A 135 16.24 20.51 9.93
CA TYR A 135 15.90 19.21 10.53
C TYR A 135 14.99 18.37 9.62
N LEU A 136 14.23 18.98 8.71
CA LEU A 136 13.37 18.29 7.74
C LEU A 136 14.16 17.47 6.70
N PHE A 137 15.47 17.67 6.54
CA PHE A 137 16.33 16.79 5.74
C PHE A 137 16.59 15.43 6.40
N GLY A 138 16.26 15.28 7.68
CA GLY A 138 16.53 14.08 8.46
C GLY A 138 17.96 14.04 9.03
N PRO A 139 18.22 13.08 9.93
CA PRO A 139 19.48 12.96 10.68
C PRO A 139 20.65 12.37 9.88
N TYR A 140 20.39 11.82 8.70
CA TYR A 140 21.43 11.20 7.87
C TYR A 140 22.36 12.26 7.26
N GLY A 141 23.67 11.98 7.26
CA GLY A 141 24.71 12.92 6.79
C GLY A 141 25.60 13.49 7.90
N LEU A 142 25.45 13.03 9.14
CA LEU A 142 26.26 13.46 10.28
C LEU A 142 27.57 12.67 10.49
N ASN A 143 27.88 11.66 9.67
CA ASN A 143 29.08 10.80 9.82
C ASN A 143 29.94 10.72 8.54
N ASP A 144 31.23 11.04 8.67
CA ASP A 144 32.22 11.17 7.57
C ASP A 144 32.88 9.85 7.12
N THR A 145 32.52 8.69 7.67
CA THR A 145 33.15 7.41 7.31
C THR A 145 32.36 6.69 6.22
N MET A 146 32.83 6.80 4.98
CA MET A 146 32.30 6.05 3.83
C MET A 146 32.75 4.57 3.87
N PRO A 147 31.83 3.60 3.81
CA PRO A 147 32.14 2.17 3.66
C PRO A 147 32.83 1.82 2.33
N ASP A 148 33.38 0.61 2.23
CA ASP A 148 34.11 0.12 1.05
C ASP A 148 33.26 0.06 -0.23
N ASP A 149 31.94 -0.14 -0.10
CA ASP A 149 31.00 -0.11 -1.24
C ASP A 149 30.64 1.31 -1.69
N ARG A 150 31.22 2.34 -1.04
CA ARG A 150 31.02 3.77 -1.31
C ARG A 150 29.57 4.25 -1.16
N ARG A 151 28.71 3.44 -0.55
CA ARG A 151 27.33 3.82 -0.22
C ARG A 151 27.27 4.18 1.25
N GLY A 152 26.55 5.23 1.64
CA GLY A 152 26.36 5.50 3.06
C GLY A 152 25.40 4.52 3.74
N ARG A 153 25.23 4.66 5.06
CA ARG A 153 24.38 3.80 5.88
C ARG A 153 23.37 4.62 6.67
N VAL A 154 22.11 4.28 6.53
CA VAL A 154 21.00 4.79 7.35
C VAL A 154 20.74 3.77 8.46
N GLU A 155 20.66 4.24 9.70
CA GLU A 155 20.47 3.41 10.90
C GLU A 155 19.15 3.74 11.63
N GLU A 156 18.23 4.42 10.94
CA GLU A 156 16.95 4.85 11.51
C GLU A 156 15.99 3.68 11.75
N GLU A 157 15.07 3.87 12.68
CA GLU A 157 14.09 2.86 13.04
C GLU A 157 13.05 2.61 11.95
N VAL A 158 12.57 1.36 11.90
CA VAL A 158 11.41 0.97 11.09
C VAL A 158 10.34 0.35 11.98
N TYR A 159 9.10 0.79 11.80
CA TYR A 159 8.00 0.40 12.65
C TYR A 159 7.29 -0.83 12.08
N GLY A 160 7.49 -1.98 12.73
CA GLY A 160 7.00 -3.27 12.30
C GLY A 160 5.63 -3.60 12.90
N PHE A 161 4.59 -3.78 12.09
CA PHE A 161 3.25 -4.18 12.54
C PHE A 161 2.87 -5.55 12.01
N GLY A 162 2.64 -6.48 12.95
CA GLY A 162 2.18 -7.81 12.64
C GLY A 162 0.66 -7.92 12.69
N VAL A 163 0.07 -8.45 11.61
CA VAL A 163 -1.38 -8.57 11.44
C VAL A 163 -1.75 -10.03 11.15
N ASP A 164 -2.37 -10.69 12.13
CA ASP A 164 -2.92 -12.04 11.97
C ASP A 164 -4.20 -12.01 11.11
N GLN A 165 -4.14 -12.63 9.94
CA GLN A 165 -5.27 -12.75 9.01
C GLN A 165 -6.04 -14.07 9.20
N GLY A 166 -5.50 -15.01 9.98
CA GLY A 166 -6.05 -16.33 10.26
C GLY A 166 -5.54 -17.40 9.30
N ASN A 167 -5.79 -18.67 9.61
CA ASN A 167 -5.37 -19.82 8.79
C ASN A 167 -3.85 -19.85 8.50
N GLY A 168 -3.03 -19.33 9.42
CA GLY A 168 -1.58 -19.22 9.27
C GLY A 168 -1.12 -18.08 8.37
N VAL A 169 -2.02 -17.23 7.87
CA VAL A 169 -1.67 -16.05 7.08
C VAL A 169 -1.34 -14.89 8.02
N ILE A 170 -0.12 -14.38 7.92
CA ILE A 170 0.34 -13.21 8.69
C ILE A 170 0.87 -12.17 7.70
N ASP A 171 0.33 -10.96 7.78
CA ASP A 171 0.84 -9.80 7.07
C ASP A 171 1.78 -9.02 8.00
N LEU A 172 2.99 -8.76 7.51
CA LEU A 172 4.05 -8.01 8.16
C LEU A 172 4.15 -6.65 7.46
N TRP A 173 3.84 -5.58 8.18
CA TRP A 173 3.96 -4.22 7.67
C TRP A 173 5.22 -3.59 8.23
N TYR A 174 6.00 -2.93 7.39
CA TYR A 174 7.18 -2.17 7.76
C TYR A 174 6.96 -0.73 7.35
N TRP A 175 6.69 0.12 8.34
CA TRP A 175 6.43 1.54 8.13
C TRP A 175 7.70 2.35 8.38
N THR A 176 7.99 3.25 7.45
CA THR A 176 9.12 4.16 7.48
C THR A 176 8.60 5.58 7.66
N PHE A 177 9.32 6.39 8.43
CA PHE A 177 8.95 7.76 8.72
C PHE A 177 9.99 8.72 8.15
N TYR A 178 9.52 9.77 7.48
CA TYR A 178 10.35 10.85 6.96
C TYR A 178 9.90 12.17 7.58
N PRO A 179 10.80 13.09 7.97
CA PRO A 179 10.40 14.41 8.47
C PRO A 179 9.64 15.25 7.45
N PHE A 180 9.84 15.00 6.16
CA PHE A 180 9.30 15.83 5.09
C PHE A 180 9.20 15.05 3.79
N ASN A 181 8.05 15.15 3.10
CA ASN A 181 7.89 14.68 1.74
C ASN A 181 8.09 15.86 0.78
N PHE A 182 9.08 15.74 -0.11
CA PHE A 182 9.26 16.66 -1.20
C PHE A 182 8.40 16.25 -2.39
N GLY A 183 7.53 17.18 -2.79
CA GLY A 183 6.56 16.98 -3.85
C GLY A 183 7.22 16.79 -5.23
N LYS A 184 6.37 16.71 -6.25
CA LYS A 184 6.80 16.47 -7.63
C LYS A 184 6.75 17.75 -8.47
N PRO A 185 7.67 17.94 -9.43
CA PRO A 185 7.57 19.05 -10.36
C PRO A 185 6.36 18.84 -11.30
N VAL A 186 5.45 19.81 -11.32
CA VAL A 186 4.24 19.80 -12.17
C VAL A 186 4.29 21.00 -13.12
N GLY A 187 5.21 20.93 -14.09
CA GLY A 187 5.35 21.90 -15.17
C GLY A 187 5.33 23.36 -14.66
N PRO A 188 4.41 24.23 -15.14
CA PRO A 188 4.38 25.64 -14.77
C PRO A 188 3.91 25.89 -13.32
N PHE A 189 3.42 24.87 -12.61
CA PHE A 189 2.90 25.01 -11.24
C PHE A 189 3.98 24.84 -10.15
N GLY A 190 5.22 24.50 -10.54
CA GLY A 190 6.32 24.28 -9.60
C GLY A 190 6.27 22.90 -8.96
N ILE A 191 6.83 22.75 -7.75
CA ILE A 191 6.78 21.49 -6.99
C ILE A 191 5.49 21.43 -6.18
N LEU A 192 4.69 20.40 -6.40
CA LEU A 192 3.39 20.20 -5.75
C LEU A 192 3.38 18.94 -4.89
N GLY A 193 2.68 18.98 -3.75
CA GLY A 193 2.55 17.84 -2.85
C GLY A 193 3.58 17.80 -1.72
N ASN A 194 4.22 18.93 -1.41
CA ASN A 194 5.06 19.06 -0.22
C ASN A 194 4.21 18.84 1.04
N HIS A 195 4.73 18.09 2.01
CA HIS A 195 4.10 18.04 3.33
C HIS A 195 5.08 17.68 4.43
N VAL A 196 4.81 18.21 5.62
CA VAL A 196 5.54 17.88 6.84
C VAL A 196 5.14 16.48 7.28
N ALA A 197 6.17 15.69 7.57
CA ALA A 197 6.18 14.27 7.79
C ALA A 197 5.64 13.42 6.65
N ASP A 198 6.20 12.23 6.50
CA ASP A 198 5.64 11.19 5.66
C ASP A 198 5.71 9.81 6.30
N TRP A 199 4.72 8.99 5.94
CA TRP A 199 4.58 7.63 6.40
C TRP A 199 4.40 6.72 5.19
N GLU A 200 5.46 6.02 4.86
CA GLU A 200 5.51 5.05 3.75
C GLU A 200 5.63 3.63 4.30
N HIS A 201 5.26 2.63 3.49
CA HIS A 201 5.27 1.26 3.97
C HIS A 201 5.56 0.20 2.91
N LEU A 202 6.19 -0.88 3.37
CA LEU A 202 6.27 -2.16 2.68
C LEU A 202 5.40 -3.18 3.42
N ARG A 203 4.63 -3.97 2.69
CA ARG A 203 3.98 -5.15 3.27
C ARG A 203 4.59 -6.43 2.73
N MET A 204 4.81 -7.40 3.60
CA MET A 204 5.09 -8.78 3.26
C MET A 204 3.96 -9.68 3.76
N ARG A 205 3.64 -10.74 3.00
CA ARG A 205 2.73 -11.79 3.45
C ARG A 205 3.45 -13.12 3.63
N THR A 206 3.12 -13.81 4.73
CA THR A 206 3.54 -15.18 5.00
C THR A 206 2.36 -16.14 5.12
N ILE A 207 2.59 -17.42 4.83
CA ILE A 207 1.70 -18.53 5.17
C ILE A 207 2.51 -19.50 6.03
N ASN A 208 2.07 -19.74 7.27
CA ASN A 208 2.76 -20.56 8.26
C ASN A 208 4.25 -20.16 8.40
N GLY A 209 4.52 -18.86 8.42
CA GLY A 209 5.88 -18.29 8.52
C GLY A 209 6.72 -18.31 7.25
N THR A 210 6.21 -18.88 6.15
CA THR A 210 6.89 -18.88 4.84
C THR A 210 6.40 -17.69 3.99
N PRO A 211 7.28 -16.79 3.53
CA PRO A 211 6.89 -15.63 2.73
C PRO A 211 6.41 -16.06 1.35
N ILE A 212 5.30 -15.46 0.90
CA ILE A 212 4.68 -15.75 -0.40
C ILE A 212 4.60 -14.54 -1.31
N SER A 213 4.54 -13.33 -0.76
CA SER A 213 4.46 -12.09 -1.52
C SER A 213 4.97 -10.88 -0.75
N ALA A 214 5.26 -9.82 -1.50
CA ALA A 214 5.48 -8.48 -0.96
C ALA A 214 4.70 -7.46 -1.81
N ASP A 215 4.12 -6.47 -1.15
CA ASP A 215 3.35 -5.39 -1.76
C ASP A 215 4.16 -4.10 -1.67
N TYR A 216 4.46 -3.54 -2.84
CA TYR A 216 5.19 -2.29 -3.00
C TYR A 216 4.20 -1.22 -3.42
N THR A 217 3.53 -0.65 -2.43
CA THR A 217 2.45 0.32 -2.62
C THR A 217 2.81 1.64 -1.98
N THR A 218 2.46 2.74 -2.64
CA THR A 218 2.52 4.09 -2.05
C THR A 218 1.54 4.21 -0.88
N HIS A 219 1.69 5.24 -0.03
CA HIS A 219 0.85 5.40 1.17
C HIS A 219 -0.69 5.42 0.92
N THR A 220 -1.12 5.78 -0.31
CA THR A 220 -2.51 5.80 -0.77
C THR A 220 -2.85 4.66 -1.74
N GLY A 221 -1.87 3.86 -2.13
CA GLY A 221 -1.96 2.95 -3.27
C GLY A 221 -2.17 3.69 -4.59
N GLY A 222 -2.62 2.96 -5.61
CA GLY A 222 -2.97 3.52 -6.92
C GLY A 222 -1.87 3.41 -7.96
N ARG A 223 -2.04 4.13 -9.08
CA ARG A 223 -1.31 4.00 -10.35
C ARG A 223 0.22 3.91 -10.26
N PHE A 224 0.79 4.56 -9.26
CA PHE A 224 2.24 4.66 -9.08
C PHE A 224 2.80 3.61 -8.11
N SER A 225 1.96 2.69 -7.63
CA SER A 225 2.38 1.52 -6.86
C SER A 225 2.94 0.45 -7.79
N ALA A 226 4.05 -0.18 -7.39
CA ALA A 226 4.59 -1.30 -8.16
C ALA A 226 3.72 -2.56 -8.03
N GLY A 227 2.93 -2.66 -6.95
CA GLY A 227 1.93 -3.70 -6.71
C GLY A 227 2.41 -4.92 -5.93
N THR A 228 1.59 -5.97 -5.90
CA THR A 228 1.90 -7.24 -5.22
C THR A 228 2.74 -8.16 -6.10
N TYR A 229 3.93 -8.55 -5.64
CA TYR A 229 4.79 -9.53 -6.31
C TYR A 229 4.91 -10.84 -5.56
N ARG A 230 5.11 -11.93 -6.29
CA ARG A 230 5.50 -13.22 -5.68
C ARG A 230 6.85 -13.06 -5.00
N TRP A 231 7.00 -13.70 -3.84
CA TRP A 231 8.24 -13.71 -3.08
C TRP A 231 9.46 -14.14 -3.90
N GLN A 232 9.30 -15.09 -4.82
CA GLN A 232 10.39 -15.56 -5.68
C GLN A 232 10.86 -14.51 -6.72
N ASP A 233 9.99 -13.56 -7.09
CA ASP A 233 10.26 -12.59 -8.17
C ASP A 233 10.93 -11.30 -7.69
N ILE A 234 10.97 -11.07 -6.38
CA ILE A 234 11.55 -9.86 -5.77
C ILE A 234 13.03 -10.03 -5.46
N GLU A 235 13.76 -8.92 -5.35
CA GLU A 235 15.14 -8.94 -4.89
C GLU A 235 15.22 -9.18 -3.38
N LYS A 236 16.25 -9.90 -2.94
CA LYS A 236 16.47 -10.26 -1.54
C LYS A 236 17.95 -10.20 -1.17
N ILE A 237 18.25 -9.73 0.04
CA ILE A 237 19.58 -9.77 0.67
C ILE A 237 19.44 -10.59 1.94
N ASP A 238 20.24 -11.66 2.09
CA ASP A 238 20.18 -12.59 3.24
C ASP A 238 18.77 -13.14 3.53
N GLY A 239 17.97 -13.36 2.48
CA GLY A 239 16.59 -13.84 2.61
C GLY A 239 15.57 -12.79 3.05
N ARG A 240 15.96 -11.50 3.11
CA ARG A 240 15.10 -10.36 3.45
C ARG A 240 14.76 -9.56 2.20
N PRO A 241 13.55 -8.99 2.08
CA PRO A 241 13.14 -8.29 0.87
C PRO A 241 13.93 -6.99 0.70
N VAL A 242 14.20 -6.64 -0.54
CA VAL A 242 14.76 -5.34 -0.91
C VAL A 242 13.63 -4.44 -1.44
N ALA A 243 13.64 -3.19 -1.02
CA ALA A 243 12.71 -2.17 -1.49
C ALA A 243 13.46 -0.88 -1.87
N TYR A 244 13.03 -0.23 -2.94
CA TYR A 244 13.63 1.00 -3.46
C TYR A 244 12.78 2.19 -3.04
N VAL A 245 13.41 3.25 -2.56
CA VAL A 245 12.74 4.48 -2.09
C VAL A 245 12.97 5.58 -3.13
N ALA A 246 11.86 6.16 -3.60
CA ALA A 246 11.90 7.32 -4.49
C ALA A 246 12.48 8.56 -3.80
N ALA A 247 13.33 9.30 -4.50
CA ALA A 247 13.90 10.54 -3.98
C ALA A 247 12.80 11.57 -3.68
N GLY A 248 12.76 12.07 -2.45
CA GLY A 248 11.87 13.16 -2.04
C GLY A 248 10.41 12.75 -1.78
N SER A 249 9.78 11.98 -2.69
CA SER A 249 8.40 11.50 -2.49
C SER A 249 8.29 10.22 -1.67
N HIS A 250 9.43 9.58 -1.41
CA HIS A 250 9.62 8.41 -0.55
C HIS A 250 8.82 7.16 -0.90
N GLY A 251 8.09 7.18 -2.03
CA GLY A 251 7.33 6.04 -2.53
C GLY A 251 8.18 4.77 -2.58
N VAL A 252 7.68 3.71 -1.96
CA VAL A 252 8.39 2.42 -1.84
C VAL A 252 8.00 1.49 -2.99
N GLY A 253 9.01 1.03 -3.73
CA GLY A 253 8.82 0.37 -5.02
C GLY A 253 9.87 -0.68 -5.36
N LYS A 254 9.75 -1.18 -6.58
CA LYS A 254 10.80 -1.91 -7.29
C LYS A 254 11.51 -0.96 -8.24
N LEU A 255 12.83 -1.12 -8.41
CA LEU A 255 13.61 -0.34 -9.37
C LEU A 255 12.97 -0.36 -10.77
N PHE A 256 12.87 0.82 -11.40
CA PHE A 256 12.21 1.10 -12.70
C PHE A 256 10.66 1.06 -12.73
N LYS A 257 9.97 0.90 -11.60
CA LYS A 257 8.50 0.91 -11.55
C LYS A 257 7.86 2.10 -10.82
N LEU A 258 8.67 2.94 -10.19
CA LEU A 258 8.20 4.18 -9.63
C LEU A 258 8.26 5.25 -10.73
N VAL A 259 7.21 6.09 -10.83
CA VAL A 259 7.19 7.28 -11.72
C VAL A 259 8.00 8.41 -11.08
N ASP A 260 9.08 8.05 -10.40
CA ASP A 260 9.93 8.94 -9.65
C ASP A 260 11.38 8.54 -9.78
N ILE A 261 12.27 9.45 -9.40
CA ILE A 261 13.70 9.22 -9.45
C ILE A 261 14.04 8.11 -8.46
N THR A 262 14.45 6.98 -9.02
CA THR A 262 14.90 5.81 -8.27
C THR A 262 16.15 5.26 -8.92
N ASP A 263 17.13 4.94 -8.10
CA ASP A 263 18.37 4.29 -8.48
C ASP A 263 18.82 3.34 -7.36
N ASP A 264 19.93 2.63 -7.58
CA ASP A 264 20.56 1.74 -6.61
C ASP A 264 21.95 2.24 -6.18
N GLU A 265 22.21 3.54 -6.26
CA GLU A 265 23.54 4.12 -6.00
C GLU A 265 23.59 4.92 -4.69
N GLY A 266 22.42 5.31 -4.14
CA GLY A 266 22.34 6.03 -2.87
C GLY A 266 22.54 5.19 -1.61
N PRO A 267 22.27 5.74 -0.42
CA PRO A 267 22.55 5.05 0.85
C PRO A 267 21.75 3.75 1.04
N LEU A 268 22.34 2.81 1.78
CA LEU A 268 21.70 1.57 2.20
C LEU A 268 21.10 1.72 3.60
N TRP A 269 19.86 1.30 3.76
CA TRP A 269 19.17 1.24 5.05
C TRP A 269 18.90 -0.22 5.41
N ASP A 270 19.78 -0.79 6.21
CA ASP A 270 19.60 -2.15 6.75
C ASP A 270 18.84 -2.09 8.08
N THR A 271 17.60 -2.56 8.06
CA THR A 271 16.67 -2.40 9.18
C THR A 271 16.71 -3.55 10.18
N LYS A 272 17.59 -4.55 9.99
CA LYS A 272 17.59 -5.82 10.74
C LYS A 272 17.51 -5.65 12.26
N ASP A 273 18.32 -4.74 12.80
CA ASP A 273 18.44 -4.50 14.22
C ASP A 273 17.73 -3.20 14.67
N HIS A 274 16.99 -2.57 13.76
CA HIS A 274 16.31 -1.28 13.95
C HIS A 274 14.78 -1.38 13.84
N VAL A 275 14.21 -2.59 13.85
CA VAL A 275 12.75 -2.77 13.85
C VAL A 275 12.19 -2.50 15.25
N VAL A 276 11.18 -1.62 15.33
CA VAL A 276 10.31 -1.44 16.50
C VAL A 276 9.04 -2.28 16.27
N PRO A 277 8.93 -3.49 16.85
CA PRO A 277 7.86 -4.41 16.50
C PRO A 277 6.65 -4.24 17.41
N ALA A 278 5.45 -4.30 16.83
CA ALA A 278 4.19 -4.30 17.56
C ALA A 278 3.18 -5.27 16.97
N ILE A 279 2.37 -5.87 17.84
CA ILE A 279 1.17 -6.62 17.45
C ILE A 279 0.05 -5.61 17.26
N TYR A 280 -0.61 -5.65 16.10
CA TYR A 280 -1.61 -4.62 15.82
C TYR A 280 -2.97 -4.95 16.46
N TRP A 281 -3.51 -6.15 16.22
CA TRP A 281 -4.86 -6.55 16.60
C TRP A 281 -4.88 -7.84 17.44
N ASP A 282 -5.96 -8.05 18.20
CA ASP A 282 -6.08 -9.16 19.16
C ASP A 282 -6.03 -10.56 18.54
N ASN A 283 -6.78 -10.79 17.46
CA ASN A 283 -6.78 -12.03 16.69
C ASN A 283 -7.46 -11.85 15.31
N SER A 284 -7.32 -12.85 14.45
CA SER A 284 -7.89 -12.86 13.10
C SER A 284 -9.42 -12.88 12.98
N GLN A 285 -10.14 -13.27 14.05
CA GLN A 285 -11.60 -13.32 14.07
C GLN A 285 -12.21 -11.96 14.43
N ASN A 286 -11.82 -11.42 15.58
CA ASN A 286 -12.37 -10.17 16.11
C ASN A 286 -11.70 -8.94 15.50
N ARG A 287 -10.42 -9.05 15.12
CA ARG A 287 -9.65 -7.97 14.48
C ARG A 287 -9.74 -6.66 15.26
N ARG A 288 -9.80 -6.75 16.60
CA ARG A 288 -9.93 -5.57 17.44
C ARG A 288 -8.56 -4.97 17.61
N LYS A 289 -8.44 -3.69 17.29
CA LYS A 289 -7.21 -2.95 17.53
C LYS A 289 -6.83 -2.97 19.00
N LEU A 290 -5.58 -3.34 19.26
CA LEU A 290 -5.02 -3.28 20.59
C LEU A 290 -4.83 -1.81 20.96
N PHE A 291 -5.25 -1.48 22.18
CA PHE A 291 -4.88 -0.21 22.78
C PHE A 291 -3.49 -0.38 23.37
N HIS A 292 -2.54 0.41 22.89
CA HIS A 292 -1.14 0.31 23.29
C HIS A 292 -0.86 1.13 24.55
N HIS A 293 0.17 0.76 25.30
CA HIS A 293 0.56 1.42 26.54
C HIS A 293 2.09 1.57 26.60
N GLY A 294 2.58 2.46 27.46
CA GLY A 294 4.02 2.71 27.61
C GLY A 294 4.61 3.22 26.30
N ASP A 295 5.79 2.72 25.91
CA ASP A 295 6.51 3.23 24.73
C ASP A 295 5.77 3.06 23.38
N LEU A 296 4.67 2.30 23.36
CA LEU A 296 3.85 2.11 22.16
C LEU A 296 2.56 2.96 22.16
N SER A 297 2.30 3.78 23.19
CA SER A 297 1.07 4.58 23.27
C SER A 297 0.84 5.48 22.04
N TRP A 298 1.91 5.97 21.41
CA TRP A 298 1.83 6.76 20.17
C TRP A 298 1.09 6.05 19.01
N LEU A 299 1.04 4.71 18.99
CA LEU A 299 0.24 3.96 18.01
C LEU A 299 -1.27 4.17 18.15
N ASN A 300 -1.70 4.72 19.30
CA ASN A 300 -3.08 5.12 19.54
C ASN A 300 -3.39 6.54 19.04
N TYR A 301 -2.38 7.33 18.63
CA TYR A 301 -2.58 8.67 18.09
C TYR A 301 -3.35 8.62 16.76
N ARG A 302 -4.37 9.47 16.63
CA ARG A 302 -5.37 9.45 15.54
C ARG A 302 -5.31 10.67 14.64
N GLY A 303 -4.40 11.61 14.87
CA GLY A 303 -4.30 12.84 14.09
C GLY A 303 -3.32 12.76 12.91
N LYS A 304 -3.02 13.93 12.35
CA LYS A 304 -2.08 14.15 11.23
C LYS A 304 -0.69 14.48 11.77
N TRP A 305 0.35 13.95 11.15
CA TRP A 305 1.74 14.04 11.60
C TRP A 305 2.48 15.28 11.08
N GLY A 306 1.81 16.39 10.87
CA GLY A 306 2.41 17.58 10.27
C GLY A 306 1.39 18.68 10.11
N ASN A 307 1.78 19.72 9.38
CA ASN A 307 0.97 20.90 9.14
C ASN A 307 -0.25 20.61 8.25
N LYS A 308 -1.23 21.50 8.37
CA LYS A 308 -2.36 21.56 7.45
C LYS A 308 -1.90 22.17 6.12
N GLY A 309 -2.43 21.63 5.02
CA GLY A 309 -2.12 22.07 3.67
C GLY A 309 -2.88 23.32 3.25
N GLU A 310 -2.44 23.87 2.12
CA GLU A 310 -3.05 25.04 1.49
C GLU A 310 -4.11 24.60 0.47
N ASN A 311 -5.17 25.39 0.34
CA ASN A 311 -6.26 25.12 -0.63
C ASN A 311 -6.69 26.38 -1.42
N ASP A 312 -6.01 27.51 -1.22
CA ASP A 312 -6.35 28.82 -1.79
C ASP A 312 -5.48 29.24 -2.98
N CYS A 313 -4.55 28.38 -3.42
CA CYS A 313 -3.75 28.62 -4.62
C CYS A 313 -4.65 28.71 -5.88
N TRP A 314 -4.31 29.60 -6.82
CA TRP A 314 -5.19 29.92 -7.96
C TRP A 314 -5.44 28.74 -8.91
N TRP A 315 -4.53 27.76 -8.97
CA TRP A 315 -4.65 26.54 -9.76
C TRP A 315 -5.35 25.38 -9.02
N HIS A 316 -5.70 25.53 -7.74
CA HIS A 316 -6.32 24.45 -6.94
C HIS A 316 -7.58 23.88 -7.62
N ARG A 317 -8.37 24.73 -8.29
CA ARG A 317 -9.59 24.31 -9.01
C ARG A 317 -9.33 23.46 -10.26
N ILE A 318 -8.10 23.46 -10.76
CA ILE A 318 -7.69 22.76 -11.98
C ILE A 318 -7.02 21.44 -11.62
N VAL A 319 -6.08 21.48 -10.67
CA VAL A 319 -5.20 20.34 -10.33
C VAL A 319 -5.65 19.61 -9.06
N GLY A 320 -6.42 20.27 -8.18
CA GLY A 320 -6.99 19.67 -6.97
C GLY A 320 -6.08 19.66 -5.74
N TYR A 321 -4.87 20.22 -5.84
CA TYR A 321 -3.93 20.38 -4.71
C TYR A 321 -2.97 21.56 -4.94
N CYS A 322 -2.45 22.12 -3.84
CA CYS A 322 -1.48 23.22 -3.83
C CYS A 322 -0.04 22.72 -3.66
N GLN A 323 0.90 23.65 -3.45
CA GLN A 323 2.30 23.30 -3.19
C GLN A 323 2.43 22.50 -1.91
N VAL A 324 1.85 22.99 -0.81
CA VAL A 324 1.75 22.27 0.46
C VAL A 324 0.39 21.58 0.56
N VAL A 325 0.41 20.29 0.89
CA VAL A 325 -0.80 19.49 1.14
C VAL A 325 -0.88 19.09 2.62
N ASP A 326 -2.05 18.61 3.02
CA ASP A 326 -2.27 18.11 4.38
C ASP A 326 -1.28 17.00 4.71
N ALA A 327 -0.64 17.09 5.88
CA ALA A 327 0.18 16.01 6.40
C ALA A 327 -0.57 14.66 6.46
N PRO A 328 0.14 13.52 6.39
CA PRO A 328 -0.49 12.21 6.39
C PRO A 328 -0.97 11.81 7.78
N TRP A 329 -1.89 10.84 7.79
CA TRP A 329 -2.23 10.12 9.02
C TRP A 329 -1.07 9.17 9.37
N GLY A 330 -0.86 8.90 10.65
CA GLY A 330 0.12 7.90 11.07
C GLY A 330 -0.33 6.45 10.79
N PRO A 331 0.40 5.46 11.35
CA PRO A 331 0.10 4.04 11.16
C PRO A 331 -1.16 3.55 11.90
N ASN A 332 -1.86 4.43 12.63
CA ASN A 332 -3.14 4.14 13.26
C ASN A 332 -4.29 4.07 12.22
N ARG A 333 -4.27 3.01 11.41
CA ARG A 333 -5.18 2.77 10.30
C ARG A 333 -5.84 1.39 10.38
N ASN A 334 -6.75 1.12 9.47
CA ASN A 334 -7.33 -0.21 9.33
C ASN A 334 -6.38 -1.11 8.53
N PHE A 335 -5.71 -2.05 9.19
CA PHE A 335 -5.02 -3.14 8.49
C PHE A 335 -6.03 -4.26 8.19
N GLY A 336 -5.60 -5.37 7.58
CA GLY A 336 -6.51 -6.50 7.39
C GLY A 336 -7.20 -6.60 6.02
N LEU A 337 -6.92 -5.68 5.09
CA LEU A 337 -7.33 -5.83 3.70
C LEU A 337 -6.43 -6.87 2.99
N PRO A 338 -6.95 -7.60 1.98
CA PRO A 338 -6.11 -8.41 1.09
C PRO A 338 -5.01 -7.59 0.40
N PRO A 339 -4.00 -8.23 -0.19
CA PRO A 339 -3.07 -7.57 -1.12
C PRO A 339 -3.81 -6.86 -2.24
N GLU A 340 -3.12 -5.91 -2.87
CA GLU A 340 -3.67 -5.14 -3.99
C GLU A 340 -4.25 -6.07 -5.06
N CYS A 341 -3.60 -7.22 -5.29
CA CYS A 341 -4.10 -8.29 -6.11
C CYS A 341 -3.70 -9.67 -5.55
N ILE A 342 -4.53 -10.68 -5.81
CA ILE A 342 -4.27 -12.05 -5.38
C ILE A 342 -3.50 -12.78 -6.47
N LEU A 343 -2.40 -13.40 -6.09
CA LEU A 343 -1.51 -14.10 -7.01
C LEU A 343 -2.14 -15.41 -7.50
N ALA A 344 -2.25 -15.57 -8.82
CA ALA A 344 -2.79 -16.78 -9.43
C ALA A 344 -1.94 -17.28 -10.61
N PRO A 345 -1.55 -18.55 -10.66
CA PRO A 345 -0.94 -19.12 -11.86
C PRO A 345 -1.95 -19.19 -13.00
N LEU A 346 -1.48 -18.94 -14.22
CA LEU A 346 -2.25 -19.11 -15.44
C LEU A 346 -2.52 -20.59 -15.74
N THR A 347 -3.66 -20.85 -16.36
CA THR A 347 -4.05 -22.15 -16.94
C THR A 347 -4.49 -21.96 -18.39
N THR A 348 -4.62 -23.07 -19.14
CA THR A 348 -4.86 -23.01 -20.59
C THR A 348 -6.31 -23.20 -21.01
N LYS A 349 -7.19 -23.68 -20.12
CA LYS A 349 -8.56 -24.09 -20.52
C LYS A 349 -9.66 -23.58 -19.60
N PHE A 350 -9.47 -23.71 -18.30
CA PHE A 350 -10.51 -23.42 -17.33
C PHE A 350 -9.93 -22.64 -16.17
N SER A 351 -10.72 -21.68 -15.69
CA SER A 351 -10.42 -21.04 -14.43
C SER A 351 -10.97 -21.86 -13.28
N THR A 352 -10.16 -22.07 -12.24
CA THR A 352 -10.58 -22.67 -10.99
C THR A 352 -10.44 -21.66 -9.87
N TYR A 353 -11.52 -21.41 -9.14
CA TYR A 353 -11.55 -20.52 -7.99
C TYR A 353 -11.80 -21.32 -6.73
N ARG A 354 -10.95 -21.16 -5.71
CA ARG A 354 -11.17 -21.71 -4.38
C ARG A 354 -11.15 -20.60 -3.36
N PHE A 355 -12.21 -20.48 -2.55
CA PHE A 355 -12.38 -19.36 -1.62
C PHE A 355 -13.17 -19.78 -0.38
N LYS A 356 -13.16 -18.91 0.64
CA LYS A 356 -13.93 -19.05 1.88
C LYS A 356 -14.62 -17.73 2.22
N PHE A 357 -15.62 -17.79 3.09
CA PHE A 357 -16.31 -16.63 3.65
C PHE A 357 -15.94 -16.42 5.11
N ALA A 358 -15.82 -15.15 5.51
CA ALA A 358 -15.65 -14.80 6.91
C ALA A 358 -16.94 -15.03 7.72
N SER A 359 -16.80 -15.14 9.03
CA SER A 359 -17.90 -15.39 9.96
C SER A 359 -19.07 -14.42 9.79
N ASN A 360 -18.81 -13.13 9.64
CA ASN A 360 -19.86 -12.12 9.44
C ASN A 360 -20.66 -12.35 8.14
N VAL A 361 -20.00 -12.78 7.06
CA VAL A 361 -20.67 -13.16 5.80
C VAL A 361 -21.52 -14.41 5.99
N LEU A 362 -21.00 -15.41 6.71
CA LEU A 362 -21.71 -16.64 6.99
C LEU A 362 -22.96 -16.42 7.85
N ASP A 363 -22.85 -15.61 8.90
CA ASP A 363 -23.97 -15.26 9.78
C ASP A 363 -25.05 -14.49 9.02
N TRP A 364 -24.64 -13.53 8.18
CA TRP A 364 -25.56 -12.80 7.32
C TRP A 364 -26.25 -13.73 6.33
N ALA A 365 -25.50 -14.61 5.64
CA ALA A 365 -26.03 -15.54 4.66
C ALA A 365 -27.08 -16.49 5.26
N LYS A 366 -26.83 -16.97 6.48
CA LYS A 366 -27.76 -17.80 7.23
C LYS A 366 -29.08 -17.07 7.53
N ASN A 367 -29.01 -15.81 7.93
CA ASN A 367 -30.19 -15.00 8.25
C ASN A 367 -31.03 -14.62 7.02
N HIS A 368 -30.46 -14.73 5.82
CA HIS A 368 -31.11 -14.36 4.56
C HIS A 368 -31.44 -15.55 3.64
N ASN A 369 -31.34 -16.78 4.16
CA ASN A 369 -31.64 -18.02 3.43
C ASN A 369 -30.86 -18.11 2.10
N ILE A 370 -29.57 -17.78 2.14
CA ILE A 370 -28.68 -17.93 1.00
C ILE A 370 -28.41 -19.42 0.76
N GLU A 371 -28.65 -19.87 -0.47
CA GLU A 371 -28.43 -21.26 -0.89
C GLU A 371 -27.43 -21.37 -2.04
N LEU A 372 -27.18 -20.27 -2.77
CA LEU A 372 -26.34 -20.24 -3.95
C LEU A 372 -25.29 -19.14 -3.86
N VAL A 373 -24.14 -19.38 -4.47
CA VAL A 373 -23.07 -18.39 -4.68
C VAL A 373 -22.87 -18.25 -6.17
N LYS A 374 -23.05 -17.03 -6.70
CA LYS A 374 -22.66 -16.68 -8.06
C LYS A 374 -21.24 -16.15 -8.04
N ILE A 375 -20.43 -16.64 -8.97
CA ILE A 375 -19.05 -16.21 -9.19
C ILE A 375 -18.99 -15.52 -10.54
N GLU A 376 -18.41 -14.33 -10.59
CA GLU A 376 -18.19 -13.57 -11.82
C GLU A 376 -16.68 -13.34 -11.99
N GLN A 377 -16.09 -14.02 -12.97
CA GLN A 377 -14.75 -13.73 -13.47
C GLN A 377 -14.83 -12.53 -14.41
N ILE A 378 -14.00 -11.52 -14.14
CA ILE A 378 -13.94 -10.28 -14.89
C ILE A 378 -12.74 -10.37 -15.83
N CYS A 379 -13.04 -10.34 -17.12
CA CYS A 379 -12.09 -10.41 -18.21
C CYS A 379 -11.96 -9.03 -18.85
N VAL A 380 -10.75 -8.59 -19.13
CA VAL A 380 -10.48 -7.30 -19.75
C VAL A 380 -9.55 -7.43 -20.95
N ARG A 381 -9.74 -6.55 -21.93
CA ARG A 381 -8.75 -6.27 -22.99
C ARG A 381 -8.66 -4.75 -23.24
N PRO A 382 -7.53 -4.23 -23.71
CA PRO A 382 -7.46 -2.87 -24.25
C PRO A 382 -8.42 -2.71 -25.44
N LYS A 383 -9.02 -1.52 -25.62
CA LYS A 383 -9.76 -1.19 -26.83
C LYS A 383 -8.77 -0.93 -27.98
N THR A 384 -9.03 -1.51 -29.15
CA THR A 384 -8.29 -1.19 -30.38
C THR A 384 -8.75 0.15 -30.95
N ASN A 385 -7.82 0.90 -31.54
CA ASN A 385 -8.15 2.11 -32.30
C ASN A 385 -8.60 1.68 -33.69
N PRO A 386 -9.84 1.97 -34.14
CA PRO A 386 -10.35 1.49 -35.42
C PRO A 386 -9.64 2.06 -36.66
N ASP A 387 -8.75 3.05 -36.49
CA ASP A 387 -7.92 3.65 -37.54
C ASP A 387 -6.46 3.17 -37.49
N ASP A 388 -6.14 2.15 -36.67
CA ASP A 388 -4.80 1.55 -36.61
C ASP A 388 -4.62 0.57 -37.78
N PRO A 389 -3.73 0.83 -38.76
CA PRO A 389 -3.50 -0.07 -39.88
C PRO A 389 -2.77 -1.37 -39.48
N ASP A 390 -2.25 -1.42 -38.25
CA ASP A 390 -1.71 -2.63 -37.62
C ASP A 390 -2.73 -3.25 -36.63
N ASP A 391 -4.04 -2.98 -36.81
CA ASP A 391 -5.11 -3.56 -35.99
C ASP A 391 -5.15 -5.09 -36.14
N PRO A 392 -4.82 -5.85 -35.08
CA PRO A 392 -4.81 -7.32 -35.10
C PRO A 392 -6.22 -7.94 -35.08
N ASP A 393 -7.26 -7.10 -35.04
CA ASP A 393 -8.65 -7.47 -35.31
C ASP A 393 -9.05 -7.23 -36.79
N ASP A 394 -8.11 -6.95 -37.72
CA ASP A 394 -8.37 -7.10 -39.17
C ASP A 394 -8.66 -8.58 -39.48
N PRO A 395 -9.90 -8.94 -39.88
CA PRO A 395 -10.25 -10.31 -40.21
C PRO A 395 -9.47 -10.88 -41.40
N ASP A 396 -8.71 -10.05 -42.14
CA ASP A 396 -7.97 -10.42 -43.35
C ASP A 396 -6.43 -10.46 -43.18
N ASP A 397 -5.84 -10.31 -41.98
CA ASP A 397 -4.37 -10.44 -41.80
C ASP A 397 -3.94 -11.90 -41.47
N PRO A 398 -3.25 -12.60 -42.39
CA PRO A 398 -2.80 -13.97 -42.20
C PRO A 398 -1.46 -14.12 -41.45
N ASP A 399 -0.77 -13.02 -41.10
CA ASP A 399 0.62 -13.05 -40.63
C ASP A 399 0.86 -12.44 -39.22
N ASP A 400 -0.17 -12.23 -38.38
CA ASP A 400 0.05 -11.81 -36.97
C ASP A 400 0.71 -12.96 -36.17
N PRO A 401 2.01 -12.87 -35.81
CA PRO A 401 2.64 -13.88 -34.99
C PRO A 401 1.96 -13.84 -33.61
N GLU A 402 1.74 -14.99 -33.00
CA GLU A 402 1.48 -15.04 -31.55
C GLU A 402 2.61 -14.31 -30.85
N ASP A 403 2.45 -13.02 -30.54
CA ASP A 403 3.42 -12.23 -29.79
C ASP A 403 3.32 -12.66 -28.33
N PRO A 404 4.26 -13.48 -27.81
CA PRO A 404 4.18 -13.99 -26.46
C PRO A 404 4.80 -12.99 -25.46
N ASP A 405 5.43 -11.92 -25.95
CA ASP A 405 6.39 -11.10 -25.21
C ASP A 405 6.17 -9.57 -25.34
N GLY A 406 5.20 -9.09 -26.14
CA GLY A 406 4.96 -7.65 -26.39
C GLY A 406 3.96 -6.92 -25.49
N LEU A 407 3.40 -7.54 -24.45
CA LEU A 407 2.74 -6.79 -23.38
C LEU A 407 3.80 -6.29 -22.39
N ASP A 408 4.52 -5.24 -22.81
CA ASP A 408 5.34 -4.45 -21.90
C ASP A 408 4.51 -4.10 -20.66
N ALA A 409 5.16 -4.17 -19.51
CA ALA A 409 4.57 -4.15 -18.18
C ALA A 409 3.95 -2.80 -17.76
N GLU A 410 3.47 -2.02 -18.73
CA GLU A 410 2.95 -0.68 -18.60
C GLU A 410 1.42 -0.67 -18.80
N LEU A 411 0.73 0.04 -17.90
CA LEU A 411 -0.70 0.38 -17.91
C LEU A 411 -1.70 -0.73 -17.54
N TYR A 412 -1.78 -1.04 -16.24
CA TYR A 412 -3.01 -1.58 -15.62
C TYR A 412 -3.55 -0.61 -14.58
N ASP A 413 -3.96 0.57 -15.03
CA ASP A 413 -4.52 1.59 -14.16
C ASP A 413 -6.02 1.56 -14.04
N ASP A 414 -6.51 1.98 -12.87
CA ASP A 414 -7.92 2.24 -12.61
C ASP A 414 -8.44 3.45 -13.44
N ASP A 415 -7.56 4.23 -14.08
CA ASP A 415 -7.88 5.34 -15.00
C ASP A 415 -8.20 4.90 -16.45
N MET A 416 -8.16 3.60 -16.75
CA MET A 416 -8.58 3.05 -18.06
C MET A 416 -10.10 2.87 -18.18
N GLU A 417 -10.90 3.43 -17.26
CA GLU A 417 -12.35 3.40 -17.27
C GLU A 417 -12.88 4.15 -18.52
N GLY A 418 -13.01 3.42 -19.63
CA GLY A 418 -13.35 3.98 -20.96
C GLY A 418 -12.42 3.52 -22.10
N MET A 419 -11.24 2.99 -21.79
CA MET A 419 -10.21 2.51 -22.73
C MET A 419 -10.09 0.97 -22.80
N VAL A 420 -10.89 0.25 -22.00
CA VAL A 420 -10.91 -1.22 -21.97
C VAL A 420 -12.29 -1.77 -22.30
N GLU A 421 -12.30 -2.98 -22.85
CA GLU A 421 -13.51 -3.80 -22.95
C GLU A 421 -13.57 -4.79 -21.80
N ILE A 422 -14.76 -4.93 -21.21
CA ILE A 422 -14.99 -5.82 -20.07
C ILE A 422 -16.01 -6.89 -20.46
N GLN A 423 -15.63 -8.16 -20.25
CA GLN A 423 -16.51 -9.31 -20.36
C GLN A 423 -16.54 -10.06 -19.03
N ASN A 424 -17.69 -10.64 -18.68
CA ASN A 424 -17.81 -11.49 -17.50
C ASN A 424 -18.11 -12.93 -17.87
N VAL A 425 -17.36 -13.87 -17.29
CA VAL A 425 -17.69 -15.30 -17.29
C VAL A 425 -18.30 -15.64 -15.92
N LYS A 426 -19.46 -16.29 -15.94
CA LYS A 426 -20.25 -16.51 -14.71
C LYS A 426 -20.47 -17.98 -14.44
N SER A 427 -20.47 -18.34 -13.17
CA SER A 427 -20.90 -19.66 -12.69
C SER A 427 -21.70 -19.51 -11.40
N ILE A 428 -22.51 -20.51 -11.08
CA ILE A 428 -23.29 -20.56 -9.84
C ILE A 428 -23.12 -21.93 -9.20
N ILE A 429 -22.83 -21.95 -7.90
CA ILE A 429 -22.62 -23.16 -7.11
C ILE A 429 -23.48 -23.11 -5.84
N GLY A 430 -23.68 -24.27 -5.20
CA GLY A 430 -24.30 -24.34 -3.89
C GLY A 430 -23.44 -23.66 -2.81
N PHE A 431 -24.08 -22.94 -1.91
CA PHE A 431 -23.46 -22.35 -0.73
C PHE A 431 -23.15 -23.44 0.31
N ARG A 432 -21.86 -23.69 0.57
CA ARG A 432 -21.37 -24.74 1.50
C ARG A 432 -21.05 -24.25 2.93
N GLY A 433 -21.52 -23.06 3.31
CA GLY A 433 -21.23 -22.50 4.64
C GLY A 433 -19.72 -22.31 4.89
N THR A 434 -19.20 -22.89 5.97
CA THR A 434 -17.79 -22.77 6.40
C THR A 434 -16.81 -23.57 5.54
N GLU A 435 -17.29 -24.51 4.73
CA GLU A 435 -16.43 -25.29 3.84
C GLU A 435 -15.84 -24.43 2.74
N LYS A 436 -14.65 -24.80 2.27
CA LYS A 436 -14.04 -24.13 1.12
C LYS A 436 -14.88 -24.39 -0.14
N HIS A 437 -15.29 -23.34 -0.80
CA HIS A 437 -15.98 -23.42 -2.08
C HIS A 437 -14.95 -23.64 -3.19
N THR A 438 -15.33 -24.41 -4.21
CA THR A 438 -14.51 -24.63 -5.39
C THR A 438 -15.40 -24.63 -6.61
N VAL A 439 -15.03 -23.85 -7.61
CA VAL A 439 -15.73 -23.76 -8.89
C VAL A 439 -14.72 -23.80 -10.03
N THR A 440 -15.07 -24.52 -11.08
CA THR A 440 -14.37 -24.50 -12.36
C THR A 440 -15.29 -23.88 -13.41
N MET A 441 -14.80 -22.93 -14.18
CA MET A 441 -15.54 -22.23 -15.22
C MET A 441 -14.69 -22.02 -16.47
N ASP A 442 -15.35 -21.69 -17.58
CA ASP A 442 -14.69 -21.40 -18.85
C ASP A 442 -13.67 -20.26 -18.72
N SER A 443 -12.66 -20.28 -19.58
CA SER A 443 -11.76 -19.14 -19.77
C SER A 443 -12.51 -17.90 -20.27
N CYS A 444 -11.86 -16.75 -20.18
CA CYS A 444 -12.27 -15.55 -20.92
C CYS A 444 -12.43 -15.89 -22.41
N LYS A 445 -13.44 -15.30 -23.06
CA LYS A 445 -13.78 -15.59 -24.46
C LYS A 445 -13.31 -14.44 -25.35
N GLY A 446 -12.76 -14.78 -26.50
CA GLY A 446 -12.23 -13.80 -27.45
C GLY A 446 -10.72 -13.63 -27.35
N ARG A 447 -10.13 -13.02 -28.38
CA ARG A 447 -8.69 -12.76 -28.46
C ARG A 447 -8.29 -11.71 -27.43
N ARG A 448 -7.10 -11.88 -26.84
CA ARG A 448 -6.44 -10.93 -25.91
C ARG A 448 -7.21 -10.61 -24.61
N PHE A 449 -8.34 -11.25 -24.34
CA PHE A 449 -9.01 -11.11 -23.04
C PHE A 449 -8.24 -11.84 -21.95
N ALA A 450 -7.88 -11.11 -20.90
CA ALA A 450 -7.20 -11.63 -19.73
C ALA A 450 -8.05 -11.52 -18.46
N VAL A 451 -7.87 -12.46 -17.54
CA VAL A 451 -8.49 -12.41 -16.20
C VAL A 451 -7.89 -11.24 -15.41
N ARG A 452 -8.73 -10.31 -14.97
CA ARG A 452 -8.31 -9.16 -14.14
C ARG A 452 -8.74 -9.28 -12.69
N ALA A 453 -9.94 -9.79 -12.46
CA ALA A 453 -10.55 -9.81 -11.14
C ALA A 453 -11.64 -10.87 -11.07
N TYR A 454 -12.13 -11.11 -9.86
CA TYR A 454 -13.37 -11.84 -9.67
C TYR A 454 -14.18 -11.24 -8.52
N LYS A 455 -15.49 -11.49 -8.54
CA LYS A 455 -16.41 -11.12 -7.46
C LYS A 455 -17.43 -12.20 -7.19
N LEU A 456 -17.99 -12.15 -5.99
CA LEU A 456 -18.98 -13.11 -5.50
C LEU A 456 -20.31 -12.41 -5.24
N SER A 457 -21.41 -13.09 -5.53
CA SER A 457 -22.74 -12.69 -5.08
C SER A 457 -23.41 -13.81 -4.31
N LEU A 458 -24.11 -13.44 -3.24
CA LEU A 458 -24.95 -14.35 -2.46
C LEU A 458 -26.36 -14.34 -3.01
N CYS A 459 -26.88 -15.53 -3.32
CA CYS A 459 -28.12 -15.69 -4.05
C CYS A 459 -29.07 -16.69 -3.36
N LEU A 460 -30.36 -16.40 -3.49
CA LEU A 460 -31.44 -17.27 -3.05
C LEU A 460 -31.55 -18.49 -3.99
N LEU A 461 -32.26 -19.54 -3.57
CA LEU A 461 -32.47 -20.75 -4.37
C LEU A 461 -33.09 -20.48 -5.75
N ASN A 462 -33.87 -19.40 -5.90
CA ASN A 462 -34.46 -18.98 -7.17
C ASN A 462 -33.47 -18.26 -8.11
N GLY A 463 -32.18 -18.17 -7.74
CA GLY A 463 -31.12 -17.53 -8.52
C GLY A 463 -31.03 -16.00 -8.35
N ARG A 464 -31.93 -15.37 -7.59
CA ARG A 464 -31.86 -13.93 -7.32
C ARG A 464 -30.74 -13.64 -6.31
N CYS A 465 -29.76 -12.85 -6.73
CA CYS A 465 -28.68 -12.39 -5.86
C CYS A 465 -29.10 -11.12 -5.11
N ILE A 466 -28.83 -11.10 -3.81
CA ILE A 466 -29.27 -10.02 -2.91
C ILE A 466 -28.11 -9.27 -2.25
N SER A 467 -26.88 -9.78 -2.38
CA SER A 467 -25.65 -9.07 -2.01
C SER A 467 -24.52 -9.44 -2.97
N THR A 468 -23.64 -8.50 -3.24
CA THR A 468 -22.46 -8.67 -4.11
C THR A 468 -21.25 -8.03 -3.46
N SER A 469 -20.13 -8.73 -3.52
CA SER A 469 -18.85 -8.26 -2.99
C SER A 469 -18.24 -7.18 -3.89
N ASN A 470 -17.27 -6.46 -3.34
CA ASN A 470 -16.29 -5.74 -4.16
C ASN A 470 -15.48 -6.73 -5.02
N GLU A 471 -14.78 -6.19 -6.01
CA GLU A 471 -13.90 -6.98 -6.89
C GLU A 471 -12.59 -7.29 -6.18
N ARG A 472 -12.13 -8.53 -6.29
CA ARG A 472 -10.76 -8.92 -5.92
C ARG A 472 -9.92 -8.95 -7.18
N LYS A 473 -8.97 -8.01 -7.29
CA LYS A 473 -8.00 -7.98 -8.38
C LYS A 473 -7.12 -9.24 -8.31
N ILE A 474 -6.71 -9.73 -9.48
CA ILE A 474 -5.90 -10.95 -9.63
C ILE A 474 -4.62 -10.58 -10.36
N CYS A 475 -3.50 -10.97 -9.78
CA CYS A 475 -2.19 -10.85 -10.41
C CYS A 475 -1.77 -12.20 -10.95
N THR A 476 -1.94 -12.35 -12.26
CA THR A 476 -1.66 -13.58 -12.96
C THR A 476 -0.18 -13.76 -13.26
N TYR A 477 0.29 -14.99 -13.31
CA TYR A 477 1.69 -15.32 -13.58
C TYR A 477 1.84 -16.69 -14.27
N GLU A 478 2.95 -16.89 -14.98
CA GLU A 478 3.38 -18.24 -15.38
C GLU A 478 4.36 -18.83 -14.35
N GLN A 479 4.29 -20.14 -14.09
CA GLN A 479 5.07 -20.78 -13.01
C GLN A 479 6.60 -20.68 -13.18
N GLN A 480 7.09 -20.35 -14.37
CA GLN A 480 8.52 -20.28 -14.70
C GLN A 480 8.97 -18.91 -15.24
N LYS A 481 8.05 -17.99 -15.49
CA LYS A 481 8.39 -16.61 -15.89
C LYS A 481 8.41 -15.71 -14.66
N ARG A 482 9.31 -14.72 -14.65
CA ARG A 482 9.39 -13.72 -13.57
C ARG A 482 8.34 -12.63 -13.80
N GLY A 483 7.66 -12.21 -12.74
CA GLY A 483 6.68 -11.12 -12.81
C GLY A 483 5.30 -11.57 -13.25
N HIS A 484 4.48 -10.59 -13.63
CA HIS A 484 3.10 -10.81 -14.06
C HIS A 484 3.03 -11.23 -15.51
N SER A 485 2.04 -12.04 -15.84
CA SER A 485 1.75 -12.48 -17.21
C SER A 485 0.24 -12.49 -17.39
N PHE A 486 -0.26 -12.16 -18.58
CA PHE A 486 -1.69 -12.08 -18.85
C PHE A 486 -2.20 -13.37 -19.49
N GLY A 487 -3.43 -13.76 -19.16
CA GLY A 487 -4.02 -14.94 -19.75
C GLY A 487 -5.49 -15.08 -19.44
N SER A 488 -6.16 -15.92 -20.21
CA SER A 488 -7.62 -16.05 -20.23
C SER A 488 -8.17 -16.96 -19.12
N ALA A 489 -7.31 -17.70 -18.41
CA ALA A 489 -7.72 -18.60 -17.34
C ALA A 489 -6.70 -18.71 -16.21
N VAL A 490 -7.17 -19.00 -15.00
CA VAL A 490 -6.36 -18.99 -13.77
C VAL A 490 -6.69 -20.16 -12.83
N ASP A 491 -5.70 -20.65 -12.08
CA ASP A 491 -5.95 -21.54 -10.93
C ASP A 491 -5.80 -20.77 -9.61
N LEU A 492 -6.85 -20.05 -9.23
CA LEU A 492 -6.83 -19.18 -8.05
C LEU A 492 -7.15 -19.96 -6.77
N ASN A 493 -6.20 -19.94 -5.84
CA ASN A 493 -6.43 -20.28 -4.44
C ASN A 493 -6.48 -19.02 -3.60
N ASP A 494 -7.68 -18.51 -3.36
CA ASP A 494 -7.88 -17.35 -2.52
C ASP A 494 -7.78 -17.75 -1.04
N ILE A 495 -6.67 -17.36 -0.43
CA ILE A 495 -6.33 -17.67 0.97
C ILE A 495 -6.97 -16.69 1.95
N ASP A 496 -7.49 -15.56 1.46
CA ASP A 496 -8.18 -14.57 2.29
C ASP A 496 -9.66 -14.91 2.36
N ASP A 497 -10.25 -14.81 3.55
CA ASP A 497 -11.70 -14.93 3.69
C ASP A 497 -12.37 -13.72 3.02
N TRP A 498 -13.42 -13.99 2.25
CA TRP A 498 -14.30 -12.95 1.72
C TRP A 498 -15.06 -12.26 2.85
N ARG A 499 -14.91 -10.94 2.91
CA ARG A 499 -15.46 -10.02 3.91
C ARG A 499 -16.05 -8.83 3.19
N TRP A 500 -17.30 -8.48 3.48
CA TRP A 500 -17.91 -7.20 3.10
C TRP A 500 -19.13 -6.93 3.99
N ASP A 501 -19.49 -5.66 4.10
CA ASP A 501 -20.69 -5.21 4.82
C ASP A 501 -21.92 -5.29 3.91
N TYR A 502 -23.10 -5.48 4.51
CA TYR A 502 -24.35 -5.82 3.82
C TYR A 502 -25.43 -4.76 3.90
#